data_AF-A0A7C4MXK1-F1
#
_entry.id   AF-A0A7C4MXK1-F1
#
_cell.length_a   1.000
_cell.length_b   1.000
_cell.length_c   1.000
_cell.angle_alpha   90.00
_cell.angle_beta   90.00
_cell.angle_gamma   90.00
#
_symmetry.space_group_name_H-M   'P 1'
#
loop_
_entity.id
_entity.type
_entity.pdbx_description
1 polymer ?
#
loop_
_entity_poly.entity_id
_entity_poly.type
_entity_poly.pdbx_seq_one_letter_code
_entity_poly.pdbx_strand_id
1 'polypeptide(L)'
;MAKVIDPLGRASRCVRAMRTAVGCAAILTWFALFWLLLGRTASAQQAAPSAFAPPAPPVPSAAAASLPNWTPADAEQADRAAGPLAGPGGPAEMVVDVKIEGNQSISRERLLAHIRTRPGRPFDPTIIEEDVRRLNRSRLCVNVRPLTRRVQGGWLVVFQVDERPTLQEVRIIGNDRIRASALRKEVNLKPGDPVDPFAIEEGRRKIEEYYRKQGFPKARITVFEGDKPADRRAVYVINEGPKQKVLWTRFIGNTIASDARLRTQIQSKPPIAYLFKGEVDREQIDEDCNRLVAYYRNLGFMQAKVGRELEYNDSQDWLILTFVIHEGPRAKVRNVSVLGNSKIPTEELMSELKLKRDDWLSLPAMTADARKLQERYGAIGYVFADVKPEVRYLDDPNYVDLVYSLEEGDRYRVGKIDVRIKGDNPHTRLSAVLNQLTLAPGDIVDIRKLRESEKRLRSSGLFLVDPTSGSVPKIVFTPPQSDEDDAQWAARPSRHRGQSPDPPRPPAGPLTPSGERLLSLEVVETPPDAPAEADAGD
;
A
#
# COMPACT_ATOMS: atom_id res chain seq x y z
N MET A 1 43.26 70.08 34.02
CA MET A 1 43.65 69.32 35.23
C MET A 1 44.22 67.98 34.79
N ALA A 2 45.33 67.62 35.44
CA ALA A 2 46.33 66.57 35.20
C ALA A 2 45.92 65.18 34.61
N LYS A 3 46.82 64.71 33.71
CA LYS A 3 47.48 63.37 33.59
C LYS A 3 46.59 62.13 33.40
N VAL A 4 46.57 61.43 32.25
CA VAL A 4 47.63 60.62 31.57
C VAL A 4 48.27 59.57 32.48
N ILE A 5 48.14 58.29 32.11
CA ILE A 5 49.19 57.25 31.94
C ILE A 5 48.53 55.85 31.87
N ASP A 6 48.51 55.28 30.66
CA ASP A 6 48.62 53.83 30.37
C ASP A 6 50.02 53.35 30.81
N PRO A 7 50.30 52.07 31.19
CA PRO A 7 50.41 51.04 30.13
C PRO A 7 50.30 49.54 30.53
N LEU A 8 50.15 48.72 29.47
CA LEU A 8 50.72 47.38 29.20
C LEU A 8 51.52 46.67 30.29
N GLY A 9 51.31 45.34 30.41
CA GLY A 9 52.44 44.42 30.59
C GLY A 9 52.18 43.11 31.34
N ARG A 10 52.11 42.02 30.55
CA ARG A 10 52.82 40.73 30.73
C ARG A 10 53.25 40.30 32.15
N ALA A 11 52.87 39.07 32.54
CA ALA A 11 53.78 38.02 33.03
C ALA A 11 52.94 36.79 33.45
N SER A 12 53.17 35.61 32.85
CA SER A 12 54.05 34.54 33.37
C SER A 12 53.43 33.81 34.57
N ARG A 13 53.53 32.51 34.79
CA ARG A 13 54.20 31.34 34.18
C ARG A 13 53.96 30.24 35.21
N CYS A 14 53.96 28.99 34.74
CA CYS A 14 54.32 27.79 35.51
C CYS A 14 53.32 27.42 36.62
N VAL A 15 53.04 26.15 36.92
CA VAL A 15 53.87 24.94 36.99
C VAL A 15 52.88 23.79 36.62
N ARG A 16 53.18 22.88 35.68
CA ARG A 16 53.77 21.54 35.92
C ARG A 16 53.08 20.81 37.10
N ALA A 17 52.79 19.53 37.12
CA ALA A 17 53.07 18.35 36.31
C ALA A 17 52.09 17.29 36.89
N MET A 18 51.37 16.51 36.10
CA MET A 18 51.82 15.24 35.49
C MET A 18 51.67 14.02 36.41
N ARG A 19 50.94 13.01 35.88
CA ARG A 19 50.98 11.56 36.18
C ARG A 19 50.36 11.14 37.53
N THR A 20 49.72 10.00 37.73
CA THR A 20 49.53 8.71 37.03
C THR A 20 48.46 7.94 37.84
N ALA A 21 47.47 7.30 37.23
CA ALA A 21 47.38 5.84 36.99
C ALA A 21 47.22 4.93 38.23
N VAL A 22 46.35 3.91 38.07
CA VAL A 22 46.11 2.72 38.92
C VAL A 22 45.28 3.02 40.19
N GLY A 23 44.21 2.32 40.57
CA GLY A 23 43.62 1.01 40.26
C GLY A 23 43.06 0.43 41.58
N CYS A 24 41.83 -0.11 41.59
CA CYS A 24 41.18 -1.05 42.56
C CYS A 24 39.65 -0.79 42.53
N ALA A 25 38.76 -1.69 42.11
CA ALA A 25 38.45 -3.07 42.52
C ALA A 25 37.75 -3.18 43.90
N ALA A 26 36.66 -3.96 43.93
CA ALA A 26 35.69 -4.25 45.00
C ALA A 26 34.55 -3.22 45.14
N ILE A 27 33.26 -3.59 45.11
CA ILE A 27 32.59 -4.61 45.94
C ILE A 27 31.51 -5.37 45.13
N LEU A 28 31.68 -6.69 45.04
CA LEU A 28 30.64 -7.68 44.78
C LEU A 28 29.91 -8.00 46.10
N THR A 29 28.65 -8.46 45.98
CA THR A 29 27.84 -9.31 46.88
C THR A 29 26.56 -8.66 47.37
N TRP A 30 25.46 -8.90 46.64
CA TRP A 30 24.09 -8.93 47.19
C TRP A 30 23.20 -9.70 46.22
N PHE A 31 23.25 -11.04 46.23
CA PHE A 31 22.18 -11.95 45.77
C PHE A 31 22.58 -13.40 46.07
N ALA A 32 22.57 -13.75 47.36
CA ALA A 32 22.66 -15.13 47.83
C ALA A 32 22.02 -15.23 49.22
N LEU A 33 20.72 -14.97 49.34
CA LEU A 33 19.97 -15.31 50.54
C LEU A 33 18.44 -15.29 50.32
N PHE A 34 17.92 -16.12 49.41
CA PHE A 34 16.48 -16.43 49.45
C PHE A 34 16.14 -17.78 48.78
N TRP A 35 16.93 -18.81 49.07
CA TRP A 35 16.52 -20.20 48.84
C TRP A 35 17.12 -21.07 49.96
N LEU A 36 16.26 -21.92 50.52
CA LEU A 36 16.43 -22.94 51.56
C LEU A 36 16.07 -22.62 53.04
N LEU A 37 15.19 -23.51 53.53
CA LEU A 37 14.83 -23.89 54.91
C LEU A 37 13.75 -23.00 55.55
N LEU A 38 12.50 -23.44 55.67
CA LEU A 38 12.08 -24.70 56.29
C LEU A 38 10.91 -25.38 55.57
N GLY A 39 11.02 -26.70 55.41
CA GLY A 39 9.93 -27.58 55.04
C GLY A 39 9.40 -28.42 56.20
N ARG A 40 8.34 -29.17 55.86
CA ARG A 40 7.64 -30.26 56.59
C ARG A 40 6.64 -29.78 57.65
N THR A 41 5.36 -30.10 57.52
CA THR A 41 4.83 -31.47 57.61
C THR A 41 3.75 -31.82 56.57
N ALA A 42 3.72 -33.12 56.26
CA ALA A 42 2.75 -33.78 55.41
C ALA A 42 1.41 -34.03 56.13
N SER A 43 0.31 -34.07 55.38
CA SER A 43 -0.75 -35.08 55.51
C SER A 43 -1.66 -35.03 54.28
N ALA A 44 -1.86 -36.20 53.70
CA ALA A 44 -2.75 -36.46 52.59
C ALA A 44 -4.22 -36.21 52.99
N GLN A 45 -5.02 -35.67 52.07
CA GLN A 45 -6.45 -35.99 52.01
C GLN A 45 -6.97 -35.74 50.58
N GLN A 46 -7.81 -36.67 50.14
CA GLN A 46 -8.26 -36.91 48.79
C GLN A 46 -9.20 -35.84 48.21
N ALA A 47 -9.14 -35.78 46.88
CA ALA A 47 -10.16 -35.44 45.89
C ALA A 47 -11.60 -35.16 46.38
N ALA A 48 -12.12 -33.98 46.02
CA ALA A 48 -13.50 -33.76 45.56
C ALA A 48 -13.64 -32.34 44.97
N PRO A 49 -14.14 -32.15 43.72
CA PRO A 49 -14.59 -30.86 43.23
C PRO A 49 -16.08 -30.63 43.55
N SER A 50 -16.41 -29.48 44.13
CA SER A 50 -17.78 -29.05 44.42
C SER A 50 -18.41 -28.30 43.23
N ALA A 51 -19.62 -28.75 42.88
CA ALA A 51 -20.62 -28.23 41.95
C ALA A 51 -20.94 -26.72 42.18
N PHE A 52 -21.41 -25.93 41.20
CA PHE A 52 -22.71 -26.06 40.54
C PHE A 52 -22.77 -25.19 39.26
N ALA A 53 -23.09 -25.80 38.11
CA ALA A 53 -23.72 -25.16 36.96
C ALA A 53 -24.72 -26.17 36.36
N PRO A 54 -25.95 -25.77 36.00
CA PRO A 54 -26.99 -26.71 35.55
C PRO A 54 -26.71 -27.25 34.13
N PRO A 55 -27.04 -28.51 33.84
CA PRO A 55 -26.83 -29.12 32.53
C PRO A 55 -27.91 -28.75 31.51
N ALA A 56 -27.46 -28.61 30.26
CA ALA A 56 -28.30 -28.58 29.06
C ALA A 56 -29.04 -29.92 28.85
N PRO A 57 -30.21 -29.92 28.17
CA PRO A 57 -30.95 -31.15 27.88
C PRO A 57 -30.21 -32.06 26.88
N PRO A 58 -30.40 -33.39 26.97
CA PRO A 58 -29.68 -34.36 26.14
C PRO A 58 -30.16 -34.37 24.69
N VAL A 59 -29.19 -34.43 23.78
CA VAL A 59 -29.38 -34.82 22.38
C VAL A 59 -29.52 -36.35 22.34
N PRO A 60 -30.60 -36.93 21.78
CA PRO A 60 -30.70 -38.39 21.67
C PRO A 60 -29.70 -38.92 20.62
N SER A 61 -28.86 -39.83 21.10
CA SER A 61 -27.97 -40.69 20.30
C SER A 61 -28.80 -41.58 19.37
N ALA A 62 -28.38 -41.64 18.11
CA ALA A 62 -28.96 -42.50 17.09
C ALA A 62 -28.73 -43.97 17.45
N ALA A 63 -29.77 -44.60 18.02
CA ALA A 63 -29.90 -46.04 18.06
C ALA A 63 -30.19 -46.55 16.64
N ALA A 64 -29.38 -47.51 16.20
CA ALA A 64 -29.62 -48.29 15.00
C ALA A 64 -30.99 -48.99 15.10
N ALA A 65 -31.98 -48.45 14.40
CA ALA A 65 -33.25 -49.12 14.15
C ALA A 65 -33.23 -49.63 12.70
N SER A 66 -33.41 -50.94 12.59
CA SER A 66 -33.59 -51.70 11.36
C SER A 66 -34.62 -51.04 10.43
N LEU A 67 -34.24 -50.89 9.16
CA LEU A 67 -35.13 -50.44 8.10
C LEU A 67 -36.30 -51.43 7.93
N PRO A 68 -37.55 -50.96 7.78
CA PRO A 68 -38.65 -51.83 7.41
C PRO A 68 -38.46 -52.30 5.97
N ASN A 69 -38.66 -53.60 5.77
CA ASN A 69 -38.57 -54.26 4.48
C ASN A 69 -39.80 -53.84 3.63
N TRP A 70 -39.62 -52.90 2.71
CA TRP A 70 -40.64 -52.48 1.76
C TRP A 70 -40.96 -53.62 0.80
N THR A 71 -42.21 -54.05 0.74
CA THR A 71 -42.65 -55.05 -0.24
C THR A 71 -43.16 -54.38 -1.51
N PRO A 72 -43.09 -55.03 -2.69
CA PRO A 72 -43.62 -54.47 -3.94
C PRO A 72 -45.11 -54.15 -3.91
N ALA A 73 -45.86 -54.68 -2.94
CA ALA A 73 -47.29 -54.41 -2.77
C ALA A 73 -47.56 -53.01 -2.14
N ASP A 74 -46.63 -52.48 -1.35
CA ASP A 74 -46.78 -51.17 -0.70
C ASP A 74 -46.61 -50.00 -1.71
N ALA A 75 -45.89 -50.25 -2.81
CA ALA A 75 -45.73 -49.28 -3.89
C ALA A 75 -47.02 -49.10 -4.73
N GLU A 76 -47.84 -50.14 -4.87
CA GLU A 76 -49.06 -50.08 -5.69
C GLU A 76 -50.26 -49.49 -4.94
N GLN A 77 -50.22 -49.45 -3.60
CA GLN A 77 -51.19 -48.73 -2.78
C GLN A 77 -50.83 -47.25 -2.55
N ALA A 78 -49.56 -46.87 -2.67
CA ALA A 78 -49.16 -45.46 -2.69
C ALA A 78 -49.55 -44.75 -4.01
N ASP A 79 -49.53 -45.47 -5.13
CA ASP A 79 -49.85 -44.90 -6.45
C ASP A 79 -51.36 -44.81 -6.73
N ARG A 80 -52.19 -45.59 -6.02
CA ARG A 80 -53.67 -45.51 -6.09
C ARG A 80 -54.30 -44.48 -5.14
N ALA A 81 -53.51 -43.86 -4.27
CA ALA A 81 -53.94 -42.73 -3.44
C ALA A 81 -53.55 -41.36 -4.03
N ALA A 82 -52.87 -41.33 -5.17
CA ALA A 82 -52.62 -40.13 -5.96
C ALA A 82 -53.79 -39.90 -6.93
N GLY A 83 -54.94 -39.46 -6.38
CA GLY A 83 -55.91 -38.73 -7.20
C GLY A 83 -55.21 -37.54 -7.86
N PRO A 84 -55.64 -37.10 -9.07
CA PRO A 84 -54.94 -36.06 -9.81
C PRO A 84 -54.80 -34.85 -8.90
N LEU A 85 -53.55 -34.49 -8.56
CA LEU A 85 -53.23 -33.23 -7.90
C LEU A 85 -53.69 -32.14 -8.87
N ALA A 86 -54.91 -31.66 -8.66
CA ALA A 86 -55.42 -30.46 -9.26
C ALA A 86 -54.39 -29.37 -8.94
N GLY A 87 -53.65 -28.93 -9.96
CA GLY A 87 -52.89 -27.69 -9.87
C GLY A 87 -53.85 -26.57 -9.45
N PRO A 88 -53.38 -25.52 -8.76
CA PRO A 88 -54.23 -24.37 -8.47
C PRO A 88 -54.46 -23.59 -9.77
N GLY A 89 -55.35 -24.11 -10.62
CA GLY A 89 -55.94 -23.45 -11.77
C GLY A 89 -57.21 -22.72 -11.36
N GLY A 90 -57.14 -21.85 -10.35
CA GLY A 90 -58.03 -20.70 -10.32
C GLY A 90 -57.57 -19.71 -11.39
N PRO A 91 -58.42 -18.76 -11.86
CA PRO A 91 -57.89 -17.65 -12.65
C PRO A 91 -56.76 -17.04 -11.83
N ALA A 92 -55.52 -17.09 -12.34
CA ALA A 92 -54.36 -16.59 -11.61
C ALA A 92 -54.72 -15.20 -11.11
N GLU A 93 -54.96 -15.05 -9.81
CA GLU A 93 -55.46 -13.80 -9.27
C GLU A 93 -54.29 -12.82 -9.41
N MET A 94 -54.33 -12.01 -10.47
CA MET A 94 -53.20 -11.20 -10.86
C MET A 94 -53.11 -9.96 -9.98
N VAL A 95 -51.89 -9.50 -9.75
CA VAL A 95 -51.66 -8.19 -9.15
C VAL A 95 -52.06 -7.14 -10.19
N VAL A 96 -53.10 -6.37 -9.88
CA VAL A 96 -53.61 -5.31 -10.77
C VAL A 96 -52.71 -4.09 -10.73
N ASP A 97 -52.28 -3.69 -9.53
CA ASP A 97 -51.41 -2.55 -9.32
C ASP A 97 -50.63 -2.69 -8.00
N VAL A 98 -49.47 -2.04 -7.93
CA VAL A 98 -48.62 -1.97 -6.74
C VAL A 98 -48.42 -0.52 -6.35
N LYS A 99 -48.98 -0.12 -5.22
CA LYS A 99 -48.86 1.24 -4.69
C LYS A 99 -47.93 1.28 -3.49
N ILE A 100 -47.25 2.40 -3.33
CA ILE A 100 -46.45 2.71 -2.14
C ILE A 100 -47.06 3.98 -1.55
N GLU A 101 -47.32 3.94 -0.26
CA GLU A 101 -47.91 5.05 0.50
C GLU A 101 -47.04 5.34 1.72
N GLY A 102 -46.93 6.62 2.11
CA GLY A 102 -46.10 7.05 3.25
C GLY A 102 -44.68 7.49 2.86
N ASN A 103 -44.32 7.43 1.59
CA ASN A 103 -43.06 7.96 1.09
C ASN A 103 -43.14 9.50 0.93
N GLN A 104 -42.15 10.24 1.45
CA GLN A 104 -42.09 11.71 1.43
C GLN A 104 -40.78 12.21 0.82
N SER A 105 -39.65 11.73 1.35
CA SER A 105 -38.29 12.12 0.94
C SER A 105 -37.69 11.14 -0.06
N ILE A 106 -38.14 9.88 -0.08
CA ILE A 106 -37.65 8.84 -0.99
C ILE A 106 -38.60 8.71 -2.18
N SER A 107 -38.05 8.68 -3.39
CA SER A 107 -38.86 8.50 -4.59
C SER A 107 -39.50 7.11 -4.63
N ARG A 108 -40.73 7.05 -5.16
CA ARG A 108 -41.48 5.79 -5.28
C ARG A 108 -40.71 4.77 -6.11
N GLU A 109 -40.03 5.21 -7.16
CA GLU A 109 -39.24 4.38 -8.07
C GLU A 109 -38.10 3.68 -7.34
N ARG A 110 -37.43 4.38 -6.40
CA ARG A 110 -36.34 3.84 -5.60
C ARG A 110 -36.82 2.73 -4.66
N LEU A 111 -38.00 2.89 -4.07
CA LEU A 111 -38.62 1.84 -3.25
C LEU A 111 -39.11 0.66 -4.12
N LEU A 112 -39.73 0.95 -5.27
CA LEU A 112 -40.15 -0.08 -6.25
C LEU A 112 -38.99 -0.87 -6.85
N ALA A 113 -37.76 -0.34 -6.85
CA ALA A 113 -36.58 -1.06 -7.30
C ALA A 113 -36.21 -2.23 -6.38
N HIS A 114 -36.58 -2.15 -5.10
CA HIS A 114 -36.31 -3.19 -4.10
C HIS A 114 -37.41 -4.27 -4.02
N ILE A 115 -38.54 -4.07 -4.71
CA ILE A 115 -39.73 -4.94 -4.67
C ILE A 115 -39.79 -5.80 -5.95
N ARG A 116 -40.07 -7.10 -5.80
CA ARG A 116 -40.25 -8.05 -6.92
C ARG A 116 -41.70 -8.13 -7.41
N THR A 117 -42.66 -7.84 -6.54
CA THR A 117 -44.08 -7.75 -6.88
C THR A 117 -44.30 -6.67 -7.96
N ARG A 118 -44.94 -7.04 -9.06
CA ARG A 118 -45.21 -6.16 -10.21
C ARG A 118 -46.66 -6.35 -10.69
N PRO A 119 -47.28 -5.31 -11.26
CA PRO A 119 -48.55 -5.46 -11.96
C PRO A 119 -48.48 -6.54 -13.06
N GLY A 120 -49.55 -7.32 -13.23
CA GLY A 120 -49.66 -8.39 -14.23
C GLY A 120 -49.00 -9.72 -13.84
N ARG A 121 -48.41 -9.84 -12.63
CA ARG A 121 -47.88 -11.11 -12.10
C ARG A 121 -48.92 -11.83 -11.23
N PRO A 122 -48.82 -13.18 -11.08
CA PRO A 122 -49.66 -13.89 -10.13
C PRO A 122 -49.43 -13.37 -8.71
N PHE A 123 -50.51 -13.22 -7.95
CA PHE A 123 -50.44 -12.86 -6.54
C PHE A 123 -49.86 -14.04 -5.74
N ASP A 124 -48.75 -13.79 -5.05
CA ASP A 124 -48.10 -14.76 -4.17
C ASP A 124 -47.76 -14.08 -2.82
N PRO A 125 -48.38 -14.52 -1.71
CA PRO A 125 -48.12 -13.95 -0.38
C PRO A 125 -46.66 -14.15 0.08
N THR A 126 -45.97 -15.21 -0.36
CA THR A 126 -44.56 -15.44 -0.01
C THR A 126 -43.65 -14.38 -0.63
N ILE A 127 -43.92 -13.97 -1.87
CA ILE A 127 -43.17 -12.90 -2.54
C ILE A 127 -43.40 -11.56 -1.83
N ILE A 128 -44.62 -11.28 -1.37
CA ILE A 128 -44.94 -10.04 -0.64
C ILE A 128 -44.16 -9.98 0.68
N GLU A 129 -44.11 -11.07 1.45
CA GLU A 129 -43.29 -11.13 2.65
C GLU A 129 -41.79 -10.95 2.36
N GLU A 130 -41.29 -11.57 1.30
CA GLU A 130 -39.90 -11.35 0.87
C GLU A 130 -39.63 -9.88 0.51
N ASP A 131 -40.56 -9.22 -0.17
CA ASP A 131 -40.46 -7.82 -0.54
C ASP A 131 -40.49 -6.89 0.69
N VAL A 132 -41.32 -7.19 1.69
CA VAL A 132 -41.27 -6.52 3.00
C VAL A 132 -39.89 -6.70 3.65
N ARG A 133 -39.35 -7.92 3.65
CA ARG A 133 -38.00 -8.19 4.18
C ARG A 133 -36.93 -7.45 3.39
N ARG A 134 -37.02 -7.34 2.05
CA ARG A 134 -36.09 -6.58 1.21
C ARG A 134 -36.12 -5.09 1.56
N LEU A 135 -37.31 -4.51 1.67
CA LEU A 135 -37.47 -3.10 2.03
C LEU A 135 -36.92 -2.82 3.43
N ASN A 136 -37.15 -3.69 4.41
CA ASN A 136 -36.55 -3.56 5.74
C ASN A 136 -35.01 -3.69 5.70
N ARG A 137 -34.47 -4.64 4.93
CA ARG A 137 -33.01 -4.80 4.74
C ARG A 137 -32.36 -3.65 3.99
N SER A 138 -33.12 -2.92 3.15
CA SER A 138 -32.62 -1.75 2.41
C SER A 138 -32.23 -0.59 3.32
N ARG A 139 -32.67 -0.60 4.59
CA ARG A 139 -32.47 0.46 5.59
C ARG A 139 -33.03 1.83 5.19
N LEU A 140 -33.92 1.88 4.21
CA LEU A 140 -34.60 3.10 3.76
C LEU A 140 -35.84 3.41 4.62
N CYS A 141 -36.48 2.38 5.17
CA CYS A 141 -37.70 2.48 5.95
C CYS A 141 -37.46 2.04 7.41
N VAL A 142 -38.19 2.63 8.34
CA VAL A 142 -38.29 2.19 9.75
C VAL A 142 -39.22 0.99 9.84
N ASN A 143 -40.36 1.06 9.14
CA ASN A 143 -41.39 0.04 9.15
C ASN A 143 -42.05 -0.06 7.78
N VAL A 144 -42.52 -1.27 7.43
CA VAL A 144 -43.21 -1.56 6.18
C VAL A 144 -44.39 -2.47 6.47
N ARG A 145 -45.59 -2.04 6.12
CA ARG A 145 -46.83 -2.81 6.29
C ARG A 145 -47.46 -3.10 4.92
N PRO A 146 -47.61 -4.38 4.52
CA PRO A 146 -48.35 -4.73 3.32
C PRO A 146 -49.85 -4.70 3.59
N LEU A 147 -50.61 -4.01 2.74
CA LEU A 147 -52.07 -4.02 2.72
C LEU A 147 -52.52 -4.58 1.37
N THR A 148 -53.24 -5.70 1.41
CA THR A 148 -53.77 -6.35 0.22
C THR A 148 -55.29 -6.15 0.16
N ARG A 149 -55.80 -5.68 -0.98
CA ARG A 149 -57.24 -5.46 -1.20
C ARG A 149 -57.67 -6.12 -2.49
N ARG A 150 -58.79 -6.86 -2.45
CA ARG A 150 -59.40 -7.44 -3.64
C ARG A 150 -60.15 -6.38 -4.44
N VAL A 151 -59.88 -6.28 -5.75
CA VAL A 151 -60.52 -5.34 -6.68
C VAL A 151 -61.04 -6.11 -7.91
N GLN A 152 -61.89 -5.48 -8.73
CA GLN A 152 -62.39 -6.10 -9.96
C GLN A 152 -61.20 -6.44 -10.87
N GLY A 153 -60.97 -7.75 -11.10
CA GLY A 153 -59.88 -8.24 -11.93
C GLY A 153 -58.60 -8.68 -11.21
N GLY A 154 -58.51 -8.60 -9.86
CA GLY A 154 -57.38 -9.16 -9.12
C GLY A 154 -57.08 -8.51 -7.76
N TRP A 155 -55.80 -8.45 -7.38
CA TRP A 155 -55.32 -7.88 -6.11
C TRP A 155 -54.64 -6.53 -6.29
N LEU A 156 -54.99 -5.56 -5.44
CA LEU A 156 -54.24 -4.33 -5.23
C LEU A 156 -53.33 -4.52 -4.02
N VAL A 157 -52.02 -4.38 -4.23
CA VAL A 157 -51.01 -4.47 -3.17
C VAL A 157 -50.52 -3.07 -2.85
N VAL A 158 -50.70 -2.64 -1.61
CA VAL A 158 -50.25 -1.34 -1.11
C VAL A 158 -49.20 -1.55 -0.03
N PHE A 159 -48.00 -1.02 -0.22
CA PHE A 159 -46.96 -1.01 0.81
C PHE A 159 -47.02 0.33 1.54
N GLN A 160 -47.51 0.32 2.78
CA GLN A 160 -47.44 1.49 3.66
C GLN A 160 -46.06 1.50 4.32
N VAL A 161 -45.27 2.53 4.03
CA VAL A 161 -43.89 2.67 4.51
C VAL A 161 -43.76 3.86 5.44
N ASP A 162 -43.04 3.65 6.54
CA ASP A 162 -42.56 4.73 7.40
C ASP A 162 -41.10 4.98 7.01
N GLU A 163 -40.81 6.07 6.30
CA GLU A 163 -39.46 6.39 5.87
C GLU A 163 -38.53 6.77 7.03
N ARG A 164 -37.25 6.46 6.89
CA ARG A 164 -36.22 7.03 7.75
C ARG A 164 -35.93 8.47 7.31
N PRO A 165 -35.72 9.40 8.25
CA PRO A 165 -35.29 10.74 7.88
C PRO A 165 -33.92 10.67 7.19
N THR A 166 -33.66 11.61 6.30
CA THR A 166 -32.36 11.75 5.64
C THR A 166 -31.42 12.59 6.50
N LEU A 167 -30.16 12.17 6.57
CA LEU A 167 -29.09 12.83 7.29
C LEU A 167 -28.73 14.15 6.61
N GLN A 168 -28.89 15.27 7.29
CA GLN A 168 -28.56 16.60 6.78
C GLN A 168 -27.07 16.92 6.94
N GLU A 169 -26.47 16.48 8.05
CA GLU A 169 -25.09 16.79 8.39
C GLU A 169 -24.47 15.69 9.26
N VAL A 170 -23.19 15.41 9.02
CA VAL A 170 -22.32 14.64 9.92
C VAL A 170 -21.32 15.61 10.55
N ARG A 171 -21.47 15.85 11.86
CA ARG A 171 -20.60 16.77 12.60
C ARG A 171 -19.74 16.00 13.59
N ILE A 172 -18.45 16.34 13.62
CA ILE A 172 -17.47 15.78 14.55
C ILE A 172 -16.92 16.95 15.37
N ILE A 173 -16.92 16.82 16.70
CA ILE A 173 -16.51 17.85 17.66
C ILE A 173 -15.47 17.24 18.61
N GLY A 174 -14.44 18.00 18.94
CA GLY A 174 -13.38 17.56 19.88
C GLY A 174 -12.20 16.83 19.22
N ASN A 175 -12.04 16.95 17.90
CA ASN A 175 -10.93 16.37 17.15
C ASN A 175 -9.77 17.39 16.97
N ASP A 176 -8.95 17.58 18.01
CA ASP A 176 -7.86 18.56 17.97
C ASP A 176 -6.58 18.00 17.35
N ARG A 177 -6.29 16.70 17.57
CA ARG A 177 -5.06 16.06 17.09
C ARG A 177 -5.21 15.40 15.73
N ILE A 178 -6.43 15.01 15.37
CA ILE A 178 -6.75 14.35 14.10
C ILE A 178 -7.68 15.23 13.25
N ARG A 179 -7.38 15.32 11.95
CA ARG A 179 -8.19 16.11 11.02
C ARG A 179 -9.58 15.48 10.83
N ALA A 180 -10.62 16.30 10.87
CA ALA A 180 -12.01 15.88 10.67
C ALA A 180 -12.25 15.20 9.30
N SER A 181 -11.46 15.50 8.27
CA SER A 181 -11.56 14.85 6.97
C SER A 181 -11.14 13.38 7.00
N ALA A 182 -10.14 13.01 7.81
CA ALA A 182 -9.72 11.63 7.98
C ALA A 182 -10.82 10.83 8.70
N LEU A 183 -11.35 11.37 9.80
CA LEU A 183 -12.43 10.74 10.57
C LEU A 183 -13.72 10.57 9.74
N ARG A 184 -14.05 11.53 8.88
CA ARG A 184 -15.21 11.41 7.98
C ARG A 184 -15.08 10.26 6.98
N LYS A 185 -13.87 9.92 6.54
CA LYS A 185 -13.63 8.76 5.67
C LYS A 185 -13.92 7.45 6.39
N GLU A 186 -13.50 7.34 7.66
CA GLU A 186 -13.71 6.13 8.47
C GLU A 186 -15.18 5.88 8.80
N VAL A 187 -15.96 6.94 9.07
CA VAL A 187 -17.38 6.83 9.44
C VAL A 187 -18.24 6.28 8.30
N ASN A 188 -17.87 6.55 7.04
CA ASN A 188 -18.61 6.14 5.83
C ASN A 188 -20.10 6.55 5.85
N LEU A 189 -20.41 7.73 6.41
CA LEU A 189 -21.74 8.35 6.36
C LEU A 189 -21.64 9.70 5.64
N LYS A 190 -22.61 9.98 4.77
CA LYS A 190 -22.67 11.23 4.00
C LYS A 190 -24.02 11.93 4.22
N PRO A 191 -24.04 13.26 4.11
CA PRO A 191 -25.31 13.98 3.97
C PRO A 191 -26.13 13.40 2.82
N GLY A 192 -27.41 13.12 3.07
CA GLY A 192 -28.34 12.47 2.15
C GLY A 192 -28.61 10.99 2.44
N ASP A 193 -27.76 10.34 3.24
CA ASP A 193 -27.98 8.94 3.65
C ASP A 193 -29.16 8.82 4.64
N PRO A 194 -29.88 7.69 4.70
CA PRO A 194 -30.92 7.49 5.71
C PRO A 194 -30.29 7.44 7.12
N VAL A 195 -30.95 8.06 8.10
CA VAL A 195 -30.52 8.01 9.50
C VAL A 195 -30.75 6.60 10.03
N ASP A 196 -29.64 5.89 10.21
CA ASP A 196 -29.62 4.54 10.76
C ASP A 196 -28.80 4.49 12.06
N PRO A 197 -29.46 4.28 13.22
CA PRO A 197 -28.75 4.20 14.50
C PRO A 197 -27.64 3.15 14.50
N PHE A 198 -27.83 2.04 13.78
CA PHE A 198 -26.79 1.01 13.64
C PHE A 198 -25.57 1.50 12.88
N ALA A 199 -25.77 2.21 11.77
CA ALA A 199 -24.67 2.76 10.98
C ALA A 199 -23.93 3.89 11.73
N ILE A 200 -24.66 4.69 12.52
CA ILE A 200 -24.10 5.76 13.36
C ILE A 200 -23.25 5.17 14.49
N GLU A 201 -23.74 4.12 15.16
CA GLU A 201 -22.99 3.42 16.19
C GLU A 201 -21.76 2.67 15.61
N GLU A 202 -21.89 2.10 14.41
CA GLU A 202 -20.76 1.54 13.69
C GLU A 202 -19.70 2.62 13.38
N GLY A 203 -20.14 3.81 12.96
CA GLY A 203 -19.29 4.98 12.76
C GLY A 203 -18.55 5.39 14.04
N ARG A 204 -19.24 5.44 15.19
CA ARG A 204 -18.63 5.69 16.50
C ARG A 204 -17.51 4.70 16.80
N ARG A 205 -17.76 3.40 16.59
CA ARG A 205 -16.77 2.33 16.80
C ARG A 205 -15.58 2.45 15.87
N LYS A 206 -15.80 2.79 14.59
CA LYS A 206 -14.70 3.00 13.62
C LYS A 206 -13.82 4.18 13.99
N ILE A 207 -14.42 5.30 14.42
CA ILE A 207 -13.65 6.44 14.96
C ILE A 207 -12.83 6.00 16.17
N GLU A 208 -13.42 5.28 17.13
CA GLU A 208 -12.72 4.80 18.33
C GLU A 208 -11.54 3.88 17.98
N GLU A 209 -11.73 2.96 17.04
CA GLU A 209 -10.67 2.08 16.56
C GLU A 209 -9.56 2.87 15.85
N TYR A 210 -9.91 3.86 15.02
CA TYR A 210 -8.96 4.73 14.34
C TYR A 210 -8.11 5.52 15.34
N TYR A 211 -8.72 6.12 16.37
CA TYR A 211 -7.99 6.80 17.44
C TYR A 211 -7.04 5.84 18.17
N ARG A 212 -7.47 4.60 18.46
CA ARG A 212 -6.60 3.59 19.07
C ARG A 212 -5.42 3.20 18.18
N LYS A 213 -5.62 3.10 16.85
CA LYS A 213 -4.54 2.87 15.87
C LYS A 213 -3.53 4.02 15.86
N GLN A 214 -4.03 5.24 15.95
CA GLN A 214 -3.24 6.47 16.02
C GLN A 214 -2.60 6.75 17.39
N GLY A 215 -2.67 5.80 18.33
CA GLY A 215 -1.99 5.90 19.63
C GLY A 215 -2.77 6.62 20.73
N PHE A 216 -4.10 6.72 20.62
CA PHE A 216 -4.99 7.26 21.66
C PHE A 216 -5.77 6.13 22.36
N PRO A 217 -5.18 5.40 23.32
CA PRO A 217 -5.83 4.26 23.96
C PRO A 217 -7.05 4.65 24.81
N LYS A 218 -7.05 5.87 25.35
CA LYS A 218 -8.08 6.41 26.24
C LYS A 218 -9.14 7.26 25.52
N ALA A 219 -9.14 7.27 24.19
CA ALA A 219 -10.13 8.02 23.42
C ALA A 219 -11.55 7.53 23.73
N ARG A 220 -12.47 8.46 23.98
CA ARG A 220 -13.89 8.19 24.19
C ARG A 220 -14.71 9.01 23.21
N ILE A 221 -15.57 8.33 22.47
CA ILE A 221 -16.46 8.93 21.48
C ILE A 221 -17.89 8.69 21.94
N THR A 222 -18.69 9.75 22.01
CA THR A 222 -20.12 9.71 22.30
C THR A 222 -20.92 10.21 21.11
N VAL A 223 -22.07 9.61 20.86
CA VAL A 223 -23.06 10.09 19.89
C VAL A 223 -24.00 11.02 20.64
N PHE A 224 -23.99 12.31 20.29
CA PHE A 224 -24.83 13.33 20.91
C PHE A 224 -26.19 13.47 20.21
N GLU A 225 -26.23 13.24 18.90
CA GLU A 225 -27.43 13.29 18.06
C GLU A 225 -27.31 12.23 16.96
N GLY A 226 -28.42 11.56 16.61
CA GLY A 226 -28.46 10.50 15.60
C GLY A 226 -28.83 9.11 16.13
N ASP A 227 -29.12 8.99 17.43
CA ASP A 227 -29.58 7.75 18.06
C ASP A 227 -31.12 7.61 18.02
N LYS A 228 -31.85 8.71 17.83
CA LYS A 228 -33.31 8.72 17.80
C LYS A 228 -33.87 8.66 16.38
N PRO A 229 -35.03 7.99 16.15
CA PRO A 229 -35.64 7.88 14.83
C PRO A 229 -36.06 9.21 14.18
N ALA A 230 -36.19 10.29 14.97
CA ALA A 230 -36.60 11.61 14.49
C ALA A 230 -35.41 12.54 14.20
N ASP A 231 -34.20 12.15 14.58
CA ASP A 231 -33.01 12.97 14.40
C ASP A 231 -32.67 13.09 12.92
N ARG A 232 -32.09 14.24 12.54
CA ARG A 232 -31.70 14.54 11.16
C ARG A 232 -30.21 14.80 11.01
N ARG A 233 -29.43 14.71 12.09
CA ARG A 233 -27.98 14.92 12.09
C ARG A 233 -27.30 13.82 12.89
N ALA A 234 -26.05 13.57 12.57
CA ALA A 234 -25.17 12.70 13.34
C ALA A 234 -24.07 13.57 13.96
N VAL A 235 -24.07 13.70 15.28
CA VAL A 235 -23.10 14.52 16.01
C VAL A 235 -22.25 13.62 16.89
N TYR A 236 -20.97 13.49 16.55
CA TYR A 236 -19.98 12.76 17.34
C TYR A 236 -19.18 13.74 18.20
N VAL A 237 -19.17 13.52 19.51
CA VAL A 237 -18.35 14.27 20.46
C VAL A 237 -17.20 13.39 20.91
N ILE A 238 -15.99 13.88 20.71
CA ILE A 238 -14.75 13.13 20.93
C ILE A 238 -14.00 13.73 22.11
N ASN A 239 -13.60 12.87 23.04
CA ASN A 239 -12.56 13.15 24.01
C ASN A 239 -11.36 12.27 23.66
N GLU A 240 -10.34 12.87 23.04
CA GLU A 240 -9.19 12.13 22.50
C GLU A 240 -8.33 11.49 23.60
N GLY A 241 -8.26 12.13 24.76
CA GLY A 241 -7.30 11.78 25.81
C GLY A 241 -5.84 12.05 25.41
N PRO A 242 -4.87 11.66 26.26
CA PRO A 242 -3.46 11.82 25.96
C PRO A 242 -3.00 10.85 24.87
N LYS A 243 -2.16 11.32 23.94
CA LYS A 243 -1.49 10.46 22.96
C LYS A 243 -0.37 9.69 23.65
N GLN A 244 -0.35 8.37 23.45
CA GLN A 244 0.66 7.47 23.99
C GLN A 244 2.03 7.76 23.36
N LYS A 245 3.08 7.60 24.17
CA LYS A 245 4.47 7.82 23.73
C LYS A 245 5.33 6.57 23.90
N VAL A 246 6.29 6.41 23.00
CA VAL A 246 7.31 5.36 23.10
C VAL A 246 8.33 5.78 24.15
N LEU A 247 8.45 4.99 25.21
CA LEU A 247 9.46 5.19 26.27
C LEU A 247 10.83 4.67 25.82
N TRP A 248 10.84 3.46 25.26
CA TRP A 248 12.06 2.79 24.83
C TRP A 248 11.77 1.78 23.72
N THR A 249 12.78 1.52 22.88
CA THR A 249 12.75 0.44 21.88
C THR A 249 13.82 -0.61 22.17
N ARG A 250 13.41 -1.88 22.20
CA ARG A 250 14.28 -3.05 22.38
C ARG A 250 14.28 -3.90 21.12
N PHE A 251 15.40 -4.55 20.84
CA PHE A 251 15.54 -5.54 19.78
C PHE A 251 16.01 -6.85 20.43
N ILE A 252 15.38 -7.96 20.05
CA ILE A 252 15.71 -9.29 20.57
C ILE A 252 15.90 -10.23 19.38
N GLY A 253 16.91 -11.08 19.43
CA GLY A 253 17.18 -12.07 18.38
C GLY A 253 18.03 -11.55 17.21
N ASN A 254 18.52 -10.31 17.29
CA ASN A 254 19.52 -9.78 16.37
C ASN A 254 20.93 -10.25 16.77
N THR A 255 21.62 -10.92 15.85
CA THR A 255 23.02 -11.37 16.04
C THR A 255 23.98 -10.68 15.08
N ILE A 256 23.50 -10.34 13.88
CA ILE A 256 24.32 -9.77 12.80
C ILE A 256 24.30 -8.24 12.81
N ALA A 257 23.18 -7.64 13.20
CA ALA A 257 23.01 -6.19 13.25
C ALA A 257 22.93 -5.71 14.70
N SER A 258 23.62 -4.62 15.02
CA SER A 258 23.53 -4.00 16.34
C SER A 258 22.22 -3.23 16.52
N ASP A 259 21.76 -3.12 17.77
CA ASP A 259 20.57 -2.34 18.14
C ASP A 259 20.64 -0.90 17.64
N ALA A 260 21.82 -0.29 17.70
CA ALA A 260 22.06 1.05 17.18
C ALA A 260 21.79 1.14 15.69
N ARG A 261 22.22 0.12 14.91
CA ARG A 261 21.98 0.07 13.47
C ARG A 261 20.50 -0.17 13.16
N LEU A 262 19.85 -1.11 13.84
CA LEU A 262 18.41 -1.38 13.65
C LEU A 262 17.56 -0.15 14.01
N ARG A 263 17.94 0.58 15.07
CA ARG A 263 17.32 1.85 15.44
C ARG A 263 17.42 2.93 14.35
N THR A 264 18.39 2.86 13.44
CA THR A 264 18.43 3.78 12.27
C THR A 264 17.41 3.44 11.20
N GLN A 265 16.93 2.18 11.13
CA GLN A 265 16.01 1.71 10.09
C GLN A 265 14.54 1.97 10.43
N ILE A 266 14.21 2.16 11.71
CA ILE A 266 12.83 2.39 12.17
C ILE A 266 12.48 3.87 12.29
N GLN A 267 11.19 4.20 12.43
CA GLN A 267 10.69 5.55 12.71
C GLN A 267 10.06 5.67 14.09
N SER A 268 9.46 4.61 14.64
CA SER A 268 8.87 4.57 15.99
C SER A 268 9.97 4.56 17.05
N LYS A 269 10.49 5.75 17.37
CA LYS A 269 11.60 5.96 18.31
C LYS A 269 11.14 6.66 19.58
N PRO A 270 11.88 6.49 20.70
CA PRO A 270 11.67 7.34 21.87
C PRO A 270 11.87 8.82 21.52
N PRO A 271 11.28 9.74 22.29
CA PRO A 271 11.44 11.16 22.03
C PRO A 271 12.90 11.58 22.14
N ILE A 272 13.41 12.26 21.11
CA ILE A 272 14.76 12.84 21.10
C ILE A 272 14.60 14.34 20.88
N ALA A 273 14.65 15.10 21.99
CA ALA A 273 14.56 16.55 22.04
C ALA A 273 13.53 17.15 21.04
N TYR A 274 13.98 17.97 20.09
CA TYR A 274 13.13 18.63 19.10
C TYR A 274 12.93 17.84 17.79
N LEU A 275 13.63 16.71 17.61
CA LEU A 275 13.66 15.99 16.33
C LEU A 275 12.59 14.92 16.24
N PHE A 276 12.30 14.22 17.34
CA PHE A 276 11.28 13.18 17.38
C PHE A 276 10.39 13.34 18.62
N LYS A 277 9.08 13.45 18.41
CA LYS A 277 8.08 13.57 19.49
C LYS A 277 7.80 12.26 20.22
N GLY A 278 8.23 11.13 19.64
CA GLY A 278 8.07 9.78 20.19
C GLY A 278 6.62 9.36 20.34
N GLU A 279 5.72 9.89 19.52
CA GLU A 279 4.30 9.54 19.55
C GLU A 279 4.08 8.15 18.94
N VAL A 280 3.19 7.37 19.53
CA VAL A 280 2.86 6.02 19.04
C VAL A 280 1.90 6.12 17.86
N ASP A 281 2.22 5.39 16.81
CA ASP A 281 1.33 5.07 15.69
C ASP A 281 1.50 3.58 15.39
N ARG A 282 0.41 2.82 15.47
CA ARG A 282 0.46 1.36 15.29
C ARG A 282 0.76 0.96 13.86
N GLU A 283 0.25 1.70 12.89
CA GLU A 283 0.53 1.45 11.47
C GLU A 283 2.01 1.70 11.21
N GLN A 284 2.56 2.77 11.77
CA GLN A 284 3.98 3.06 11.66
C GLN A 284 4.88 1.97 12.25
N ILE A 285 4.48 1.36 13.37
CA ILE A 285 5.21 0.24 13.99
C ILE A 285 5.14 -1.02 13.10
N ASP A 286 4.01 -1.26 12.42
CA ASP A 286 3.90 -2.39 11.48
C ASP A 286 4.81 -2.18 10.27
N GLU A 287 4.84 -0.96 9.73
CA GLU A 287 5.79 -0.57 8.68
C GLU A 287 7.24 -0.71 9.13
N ASP A 288 7.54 -0.40 10.40
CA ASP A 288 8.87 -0.62 10.97
C ASP A 288 9.28 -2.09 10.99
N CYS A 289 8.35 -3.00 11.30
CA CYS A 289 8.60 -4.43 11.20
C CYS A 289 8.97 -4.81 9.75
N ASN A 290 8.21 -4.30 8.78
CA ASN A 290 8.46 -4.53 7.36
C ASN A 290 9.81 -3.94 6.90
N ARG A 291 10.18 -2.76 7.38
CA ARG A 291 11.51 -2.14 7.12
C ARG A 291 12.64 -2.99 7.66
N LEU A 292 12.49 -3.52 8.87
CA LEU A 292 13.49 -4.42 9.46
C LEU A 292 13.59 -5.73 8.67
N VAL A 293 12.46 -6.35 8.29
CA VAL A 293 12.46 -7.53 7.39
C VAL A 293 13.18 -7.22 6.09
N ALA A 294 12.88 -6.09 5.44
CA ALA A 294 13.53 -5.68 4.21
C ALA A 294 15.05 -5.46 4.39
N TYR A 295 15.47 -4.86 5.50
CA TYR A 295 16.87 -4.68 5.85
C TYR A 295 17.61 -6.04 5.93
N TYR A 296 17.03 -7.03 6.59
CA TYR A 296 17.60 -8.38 6.68
C TYR A 296 17.61 -9.11 5.33
N ARG A 297 16.52 -9.04 4.56
CA ARG A 297 16.46 -9.61 3.20
C ARG A 297 17.53 -9.02 2.29
N ASN A 298 17.79 -7.72 2.40
CA ASN A 298 18.87 -7.06 1.64
C ASN A 298 20.26 -7.58 1.98
N LEU A 299 20.46 -8.17 3.17
CA LEU A 299 21.73 -8.79 3.61
C LEU A 299 21.83 -10.30 3.28
N GLY A 300 20.80 -10.86 2.65
CA GLY A 300 20.74 -12.27 2.25
C GLY A 300 19.93 -13.18 3.17
N PHE A 301 19.20 -12.63 4.14
CA PHE A 301 18.34 -13.39 5.05
C PHE A 301 16.92 -13.50 4.49
N MET A 302 16.70 -14.43 3.57
CA MET A 302 15.45 -14.52 2.81
C MET A 302 14.23 -14.92 3.67
N GLN A 303 14.48 -15.70 4.72
CA GLN A 303 13.46 -16.18 5.66
C GLN A 303 13.30 -15.30 6.91
N ALA A 304 13.91 -14.11 6.92
CA ALA A 304 13.83 -13.21 8.06
C ALA A 304 12.38 -12.85 8.40
N LYS A 305 12.03 -12.96 9.68
CA LYS A 305 10.74 -12.56 10.24
C LYS A 305 10.96 -11.61 11.40
N VAL A 306 10.15 -10.56 11.48
CA VAL A 306 10.18 -9.59 12.57
C VAL A 306 8.78 -9.46 13.14
N GLY A 307 8.64 -9.76 14.42
CA GLY A 307 7.44 -9.52 15.22
C GLY A 307 7.62 -8.31 16.13
N ARG A 308 6.54 -7.94 16.82
CA ARG A 308 6.52 -6.85 17.80
C ARG A 308 5.76 -7.25 19.05
N GLU A 309 6.25 -6.81 20.19
CA GLU A 309 5.61 -6.92 21.50
C GLU A 309 5.46 -5.53 22.10
N LEU A 310 4.28 -5.24 22.64
CA LEU A 310 3.90 -3.93 23.17
C LEU A 310 3.68 -4.07 24.68
N GLU A 311 4.61 -3.52 25.47
CA GLU A 311 4.52 -3.48 26.93
C GLU A 311 4.03 -2.09 27.37
N TYR A 312 2.92 -2.04 28.12
CA TYR A 312 2.33 -0.78 28.58
C TYR A 312 2.60 -0.55 30.07
N ASN A 313 2.77 0.70 30.47
CA ASN A 313 2.74 1.06 31.89
C ASN A 313 1.30 1.03 32.44
N ASP A 314 1.14 1.05 33.77
CA ASP A 314 -0.18 1.04 34.42
C ASP A 314 -1.09 2.18 33.95
N SER A 315 -0.52 3.37 33.72
CA SER A 315 -1.26 4.52 33.20
C SER A 315 -1.55 4.45 31.70
N GLN A 316 -1.01 3.49 30.95
CA GLN A 316 -1.07 3.38 29.48
C GLN A 316 -0.58 4.59 28.67
N ASP A 317 0.12 5.54 29.30
CA ASP A 317 0.66 6.73 28.64
C ASP A 317 2.01 6.45 27.97
N TRP A 318 2.72 5.42 28.44
CA TRP A 318 4.03 5.01 27.96
C TRP A 318 4.01 3.58 27.43
N LEU A 319 4.67 3.39 26.28
CA LEU A 319 4.83 2.11 25.60
C LEU A 319 6.32 1.75 25.52
N ILE A 320 6.67 0.55 25.94
CA ILE A 320 7.95 -0.07 25.61
C ILE A 320 7.71 -1.00 24.43
N LEU A 321 8.41 -0.72 23.33
CA LEU A 321 8.26 -1.43 22.06
C LEU A 321 9.43 -2.39 21.89
N THR A 322 9.15 -3.69 21.82
CA THR A 322 10.15 -4.74 21.62
C THR A 322 9.96 -5.37 20.25
N PHE A 323 10.97 -5.31 19.40
CA PHE A 323 10.99 -6.03 18.12
C PHE A 323 11.68 -7.38 18.32
N VAL A 324 10.95 -8.46 18.02
CA VAL A 324 11.44 -9.83 18.11
C VAL A 324 11.83 -10.28 16.71
N ILE A 325 13.12 -10.54 16.50
CA ILE A 325 13.72 -10.80 15.20
C ILE A 325 14.14 -12.26 15.12
N HIS A 326 13.66 -12.93 14.08
CA HIS A 326 14.14 -14.23 13.66
C HIS A 326 14.86 -14.06 12.33
N GLU A 327 16.19 -13.98 12.35
CA GLU A 327 17.01 -13.68 11.18
C GLU A 327 16.93 -14.81 10.13
N GLY A 328 16.91 -16.08 10.57
CA GLY A 328 16.96 -17.24 9.69
C GLY A 328 18.35 -17.48 9.09
N PRO A 329 18.51 -18.50 8.23
CA PRO A 329 19.79 -18.76 7.56
C PRO A 329 20.12 -17.65 6.55
N ARG A 330 21.42 -17.35 6.43
CA ARG A 330 21.93 -16.43 5.40
C ARG A 330 22.22 -17.20 4.14
N ALA A 331 21.60 -16.80 3.03
CA ALA A 331 21.81 -17.44 1.75
C ALA A 331 23.15 -17.05 1.10
N LYS A 332 23.83 -18.03 0.52
CA LYS A 332 24.96 -17.88 -0.40
C LYS A 332 24.51 -18.06 -1.84
N VAL A 333 25.22 -17.41 -2.75
CA VAL A 333 25.01 -17.55 -4.19
C VAL A 333 25.69 -18.82 -4.66
N ARG A 334 24.92 -19.82 -5.07
CA ARG A 334 25.46 -21.09 -5.60
C ARG A 334 25.85 -20.95 -7.08
N ASN A 335 24.98 -20.35 -7.86
CA ASN A 335 25.22 -20.11 -9.27
C ASN A 335 24.72 -18.74 -9.70
N VAL A 336 25.43 -18.13 -10.65
CA VAL A 336 25.02 -16.90 -11.33
C VAL A 336 24.91 -17.24 -12.80
N SER A 337 23.79 -16.87 -13.42
CA SER A 337 23.56 -17.11 -14.84
C SER A 337 22.92 -15.88 -15.47
N VAL A 338 23.31 -15.60 -16.70
CA VAL A 338 22.70 -14.58 -17.55
C VAL A 338 22.00 -15.32 -18.68
N LEU A 339 20.73 -15.00 -18.92
CA LEU A 339 19.91 -15.59 -19.97
C LEU A 339 19.44 -14.50 -20.92
N GLY A 340 19.32 -14.81 -22.21
CA GLY A 340 18.83 -13.87 -23.22
C GLY A 340 19.91 -12.99 -23.87
N ASN A 341 21.20 -13.23 -23.57
CA ASN A 341 22.29 -12.58 -24.27
C ASN A 341 22.66 -13.31 -25.57
N SER A 342 22.66 -12.57 -26.68
CA SER A 342 23.12 -13.01 -28.00
C SER A 342 24.25 -12.13 -28.54
N LYS A 343 24.33 -10.87 -28.11
CA LYS A 343 25.27 -9.88 -28.67
C LYS A 343 26.59 -9.80 -27.92
N ILE A 344 26.54 -9.97 -26.60
CA ILE A 344 27.73 -9.96 -25.74
C ILE A 344 27.91 -11.38 -25.17
N PRO A 345 29.12 -11.97 -25.27
CA PRO A 345 29.38 -13.29 -24.72
C PRO A 345 29.17 -13.31 -23.20
N THR A 346 28.65 -14.43 -22.70
CA THR A 346 28.30 -14.58 -21.28
C THR A 346 29.50 -14.36 -20.37
N GLU A 347 30.69 -14.81 -20.78
CA GLU A 347 31.93 -14.70 -19.99
C GLU A 347 32.30 -13.23 -19.72
N GLU A 348 32.11 -12.36 -20.70
CA GLU A 348 32.38 -10.92 -20.56
C GLU A 348 31.40 -10.29 -19.58
N LEU A 349 30.10 -10.57 -19.72
CA LEU A 349 29.06 -10.08 -18.81
C LEU A 349 29.29 -10.56 -17.38
N MET A 350 29.64 -11.83 -17.20
CA MET A 350 29.91 -12.46 -15.91
C MET A 350 31.13 -11.87 -15.21
N SER A 351 32.16 -11.46 -15.97
CA SER A 351 33.36 -10.83 -15.41
C SER A 351 33.10 -9.46 -14.79
N GLU A 352 32.03 -8.78 -15.23
CA GLU A 352 31.66 -7.45 -14.76
C GLU A 352 30.79 -7.45 -13.49
N LEU A 353 30.18 -8.60 -13.15
CA LEU A 353 29.29 -8.73 -11.99
C LEU A 353 30.07 -8.66 -10.68
N LYS A 354 29.48 -8.00 -9.68
CA LYS A 354 30.03 -7.95 -8.32
C LYS A 354 29.74 -9.24 -7.56
N LEU A 355 28.55 -9.80 -7.73
CA LEU A 355 28.16 -11.05 -7.09
C LEU A 355 28.72 -12.25 -7.87
N LYS A 356 29.47 -13.09 -7.17
CA LYS A 356 30.04 -14.33 -7.71
C LYS A 356 29.50 -15.54 -6.96
N ARG A 357 29.84 -16.73 -7.47
CA ARG A 357 29.63 -17.98 -6.75
C ARG A 357 30.31 -17.92 -5.37
N ASP A 358 29.63 -18.48 -4.38
CA ASP A 358 29.98 -18.54 -2.96
C ASP A 358 29.95 -17.21 -2.18
N ASP A 359 29.64 -16.09 -2.84
CA ASP A 359 29.39 -14.83 -2.16
C ASP A 359 28.08 -14.87 -1.38
N TRP A 360 28.00 -14.05 -0.33
CA TRP A 360 26.75 -13.84 0.39
C TRP A 360 25.76 -13.08 -0.48
N LEU A 361 24.52 -13.54 -0.49
CA LEU A 361 23.45 -12.84 -1.22
C LEU A 361 23.29 -11.41 -0.69
N SER A 362 23.24 -10.46 -1.61
CA SER A 362 22.96 -9.05 -1.32
C SER A 362 22.06 -8.49 -2.41
N LEU A 363 20.79 -8.19 -2.08
CA LEU A 363 19.84 -7.62 -3.04
C LEU A 363 20.31 -6.26 -3.61
N PRO A 364 20.93 -5.37 -2.81
CA PRO A 364 21.53 -4.14 -3.35
C PRO A 364 22.68 -4.39 -4.34
N ALA A 365 23.49 -5.43 -4.12
CA ALA A 365 24.53 -5.80 -5.08
C ALA A 365 23.91 -6.39 -6.35
N MET A 366 22.89 -7.24 -6.22
CA MET A 366 22.17 -7.85 -7.34
C MET A 366 21.51 -6.79 -8.24
N THR A 367 20.86 -5.79 -7.66
CA THR A 367 20.27 -4.67 -8.42
C THR A 367 21.33 -3.77 -9.05
N ALA A 368 22.46 -3.55 -8.38
CA ALA A 368 23.59 -2.83 -8.96
C ALA A 368 24.20 -3.56 -10.16
N ASP A 369 24.28 -4.88 -10.09
CA ASP A 369 24.76 -5.76 -11.16
C ASP A 369 23.80 -5.75 -12.35
N ALA A 370 22.48 -5.87 -12.13
CA ALA A 370 21.47 -5.75 -13.19
C ALA A 370 21.56 -4.40 -13.93
N ARG A 371 21.68 -3.29 -13.17
CA ARG A 371 21.89 -1.96 -13.75
C ARG A 371 23.19 -1.87 -14.56
N LYS A 372 24.26 -2.50 -14.09
CA LYS A 372 25.55 -2.49 -14.80
C LYS A 372 25.46 -3.26 -16.13
N LEU A 373 24.78 -4.40 -16.14
CA LEU A 373 24.48 -5.15 -17.37
C LEU A 373 23.65 -4.30 -18.34
N GLN A 374 22.58 -3.65 -17.85
CA GLN A 374 21.76 -2.76 -18.67
C GLN A 374 22.58 -1.61 -19.27
N GLU A 375 23.47 -1.00 -18.49
CA GLU A 375 24.39 0.05 -18.97
C GLU A 375 25.38 -0.46 -20.02
N ARG A 376 25.85 -1.71 -19.90
CA ARG A 376 26.74 -2.33 -20.89
C ARG A 376 26.04 -2.51 -22.24
N TYR A 377 24.78 -2.94 -22.25
CA TYR A 377 23.96 -3.03 -23.47
C TYR A 377 23.59 -1.66 -24.02
N GLY A 378 23.25 -0.71 -23.14
CA GLY A 378 23.00 0.67 -23.50
C GLY A 378 24.21 1.36 -24.14
N ALA A 379 25.43 0.92 -23.83
CA ALA A 379 26.67 1.46 -24.41
C ALA A 379 26.88 1.09 -25.89
N ILE A 380 26.30 -0.01 -26.36
CA ILE A 380 26.50 -0.53 -27.73
C ILE A 380 25.29 -0.28 -28.65
N GLY A 381 24.26 0.42 -28.17
CA GLY A 381 23.08 0.80 -28.95
C GLY A 381 21.75 0.22 -28.50
N TYR A 382 21.74 -0.68 -27.52
CA TYR A 382 20.54 -1.38 -27.06
C TYR A 382 19.94 -0.63 -25.87
N VAL A 383 19.29 0.49 -26.14
CA VAL A 383 18.85 1.41 -25.09
C VAL A 383 17.58 0.98 -24.35
N PHE A 384 16.79 0.10 -24.97
CA PHE A 384 15.62 -0.53 -24.36
C PHE A 384 15.93 -1.94 -23.84
N ALA A 385 17.21 -2.26 -23.66
CA ALA A 385 17.57 -3.50 -23.00
C ALA A 385 17.00 -3.48 -21.57
N ASP A 386 16.27 -4.52 -21.21
CA ASP A 386 15.73 -4.70 -19.85
C ASP A 386 16.39 -5.90 -19.17
N VAL A 387 16.79 -5.71 -17.92
CA VAL A 387 17.48 -6.75 -17.13
C VAL A 387 16.67 -7.00 -15.88
N LYS A 388 16.02 -8.16 -15.82
CA LYS A 388 15.24 -8.61 -14.67
C LYS A 388 16.07 -9.57 -13.83
N PRO A 389 16.53 -9.15 -12.63
CA PRO A 389 17.21 -10.05 -11.71
C PRO A 389 16.20 -10.90 -10.95
N GLU A 390 16.36 -12.21 -11.02
CA GLU A 390 15.52 -13.19 -10.33
C GLU A 390 16.37 -14.04 -9.36
N VAL A 391 15.84 -14.21 -8.15
CA VAL A 391 16.41 -15.14 -7.16
C VAL A 391 15.63 -16.44 -7.26
N ARG A 392 16.29 -17.51 -7.68
CA ARG A 392 15.72 -18.87 -7.68
C ARG A 392 16.04 -19.56 -6.37
N TYR A 393 14.99 -19.82 -5.59
CA TYR A 393 15.08 -20.55 -4.33
C TYR A 393 15.28 -22.04 -4.60
N LEU A 394 16.10 -22.66 -3.75
CA LEU A 394 16.41 -24.08 -3.76
C LEU A 394 15.78 -24.73 -2.53
N ASP A 395 15.80 -26.07 -2.50
CA ASP A 395 15.34 -26.82 -1.33
C ASP A 395 16.20 -26.52 -0.09
N ASP A 396 17.51 -26.27 -0.28
CA ASP A 396 18.40 -25.80 0.78
C ASP A 396 18.28 -24.27 0.93
N PRO A 397 17.80 -23.77 2.08
CA PRO A 397 17.63 -22.34 2.30
C PRO A 397 18.94 -21.56 2.45
N ASN A 398 20.08 -22.25 2.57
CA ASN A 398 21.40 -21.63 2.63
C ASN A 398 21.94 -21.27 1.24
N TYR A 399 21.31 -21.72 0.16
CA TYR A 399 21.77 -21.46 -1.20
C TYR A 399 20.67 -20.89 -2.07
N VAL A 400 21.06 -19.97 -2.96
CA VAL A 400 20.19 -19.44 -4.01
C VAL A 400 20.94 -19.41 -5.34
N ASP A 401 20.19 -19.54 -6.43
CA ASP A 401 20.70 -19.25 -7.77
C ASP A 401 20.24 -17.86 -8.20
N LEU A 402 21.15 -17.09 -8.78
CA LEU A 402 20.86 -15.80 -9.38
C LEU A 402 20.74 -15.95 -10.89
N VAL A 403 19.62 -15.49 -11.42
CA VAL A 403 19.33 -15.49 -12.85
C VAL A 403 19.04 -14.07 -13.29
N TYR A 404 19.87 -13.54 -14.17
CA TYR A 404 19.62 -12.27 -14.84
C TYR A 404 18.97 -12.56 -16.19
N SER A 405 17.66 -12.36 -16.27
CA SER A 405 16.92 -12.45 -17.54
C SER A 405 17.07 -11.14 -18.28
N LEU A 406 17.72 -11.19 -19.45
CA LEU A 406 17.97 -10.05 -20.31
C LEU A 406 17.04 -10.10 -21.53
N GLU A 407 16.36 -8.99 -21.78
CA GLU A 407 15.65 -8.72 -23.02
C GLU A 407 16.45 -7.66 -23.78
N GLU A 408 17.23 -8.05 -24.80
CA GLU A 408 18.19 -7.15 -25.48
C GLU A 408 17.51 -6.01 -26.26
N GLY A 409 16.38 -6.30 -26.92
CA GLY A 409 15.72 -5.37 -27.82
C GLY A 409 16.52 -5.07 -29.10
N ASP A 410 16.14 -4.00 -29.80
CA ASP A 410 16.79 -3.56 -31.03
C ASP A 410 17.94 -2.58 -30.76
N ARG A 411 18.87 -2.52 -31.72
CA ARG A 411 19.93 -1.51 -31.73
C ARG A 411 19.43 -0.24 -32.42
N TYR A 412 19.62 0.88 -31.76
CA TYR A 412 19.16 2.17 -32.26
C TYR A 412 20.28 3.15 -32.58
N ARG A 413 20.02 4.01 -33.56
CA ARG A 413 20.83 5.20 -33.87
C ARG A 413 20.07 6.48 -33.54
N VAL A 414 20.80 7.54 -33.24
CA VAL A 414 20.24 8.87 -33.01
C VAL A 414 19.66 9.38 -34.33
N GLY A 415 18.36 9.61 -34.35
CA GLY A 415 17.64 10.29 -35.42
C GLY A 415 17.70 11.80 -35.25
N LYS A 416 16.58 12.48 -35.49
CA LYS A 416 16.47 13.92 -35.26
C LYS A 416 16.53 14.23 -33.76
N ILE A 417 17.30 15.26 -33.40
CA ILE A 417 17.31 15.83 -32.06
C ILE A 417 16.45 17.09 -32.08
N ASP A 418 15.26 17.00 -31.50
CA ASP A 418 14.33 18.12 -31.37
C ASP A 418 14.49 18.77 -30.00
N VAL A 419 14.87 20.06 -30.00
CA VAL A 419 15.09 20.81 -28.76
C VAL A 419 13.86 21.67 -28.48
N ARG A 420 13.15 21.40 -27.39
CA ARG A 420 11.99 22.16 -26.93
C ARG A 420 12.35 22.93 -25.65
N ILE A 421 12.52 24.24 -25.79
CA ILE A 421 12.81 25.16 -24.68
C ILE A 421 11.48 25.81 -24.28
N LYS A 422 11.11 25.69 -22.99
CA LYS A 422 9.93 26.37 -22.43
C LYS A 422 10.36 27.68 -21.77
N GLY A 423 9.44 28.66 -21.70
CA GLY A 423 9.66 29.95 -21.05
C GLY A 423 9.06 31.12 -21.84
N ASP A 424 8.82 32.25 -21.15
CA ASP A 424 8.15 33.43 -21.72
C ASP A 424 8.99 34.13 -22.80
N ASN A 425 10.32 33.94 -22.81
CA ASN A 425 11.23 34.39 -23.87
C ASN A 425 12.45 33.46 -24.01
N PRO A 426 12.43 32.43 -24.89
CA PRO A 426 13.59 31.57 -25.12
C PRO A 426 14.69 32.31 -25.89
N HIS A 427 15.56 33.04 -25.19
CA HIS A 427 16.72 33.72 -25.77
C HIS A 427 17.89 32.77 -26.11
N THR A 428 17.79 31.50 -25.72
CA THR A 428 18.84 30.49 -25.91
C THR A 428 18.85 29.98 -27.34
N ARG A 429 19.98 30.12 -28.03
CA ARG A 429 20.18 29.56 -29.37
C ARG A 429 20.15 28.03 -29.32
N LEU A 430 19.51 27.39 -30.29
CA LEU A 430 19.48 25.93 -30.41
C LEU A 430 20.90 25.32 -30.43
N SER A 431 21.85 25.99 -31.09
CA SER A 431 23.25 25.57 -31.11
C SER A 431 23.91 25.56 -29.73
N ALA A 432 23.50 26.44 -28.81
CA ALA A 432 24.01 26.42 -27.44
C ALA A 432 23.60 25.15 -26.69
N VAL A 433 22.42 24.60 -27.00
CA VAL A 433 21.94 23.33 -26.44
C VAL A 433 22.61 22.15 -27.14
N LEU A 434 22.64 22.14 -28.48
CA LEU A 434 23.24 21.08 -29.27
C LEU A 434 24.74 20.90 -28.99
N ASN A 435 25.48 22.00 -28.74
CA ASN A 435 26.89 21.95 -28.39
C ASN A 435 27.18 21.27 -27.03
N GLN A 436 26.16 21.16 -26.16
CA GLN A 436 26.30 20.45 -24.88
C GLN A 436 26.04 18.94 -25.01
N LEU A 437 25.47 18.50 -26.14
CA LEU A 437 25.20 17.10 -26.42
C LEU A 437 26.47 16.40 -26.92
N THR A 438 26.73 15.21 -26.39
CA THR A 438 27.85 14.35 -26.80
C THR A 438 27.46 13.45 -27.99
N LEU A 439 26.19 13.42 -28.36
CA LEU A 439 25.63 12.58 -29.42
C LEU A 439 25.15 13.46 -30.58
N ALA A 440 25.46 13.06 -31.81
CA ALA A 440 24.98 13.69 -33.03
C ALA A 440 24.00 12.77 -33.79
N PRO A 441 23.13 13.33 -34.64
CA PRO A 441 22.31 12.54 -35.57
C PRO A 441 23.18 11.57 -36.40
N GLY A 442 22.78 10.30 -36.46
CA GLY A 442 23.48 9.20 -37.11
C GLY A 442 24.37 8.35 -36.18
N ASP A 443 24.73 8.86 -35.00
CA ASP A 443 25.50 8.11 -34.01
C ASP A 443 24.71 6.92 -33.46
N ILE A 444 25.39 5.86 -33.04
CA ILE A 444 24.76 4.80 -32.25
C ILE A 444 24.37 5.39 -30.89
N VAL A 445 23.16 5.12 -30.43
CA VAL A 445 22.70 5.66 -29.15
C VAL A 445 23.49 5.01 -28.01
N ASP A 446 24.14 5.83 -27.18
CA ASP A 446 24.83 5.37 -25.96
C ASP A 446 24.18 6.04 -24.75
N ILE A 447 23.58 5.25 -23.86
CA ILE A 447 22.92 5.75 -22.63
C ILE A 447 23.90 6.55 -21.77
N ARG A 448 25.18 6.17 -21.73
CA ARG A 448 26.20 6.88 -20.94
C ARG A 448 26.44 8.27 -21.50
N LYS A 449 26.57 8.39 -22.83
CA LYS A 449 26.68 9.68 -23.51
C LYS A 449 25.42 10.53 -23.35
N LEU A 450 24.23 9.92 -23.35
CA LEU A 450 22.97 10.62 -23.07
C LEU A 450 22.98 11.23 -21.66
N ARG A 451 23.30 10.42 -20.63
CA ARG A 451 23.38 10.90 -19.24
C ARG A 451 24.46 11.96 -19.04
N GLU A 452 25.60 11.83 -19.71
CA GLU A 452 26.65 12.86 -19.72
C GLU A 452 26.16 14.16 -20.35
N SER A 453 25.45 14.07 -21.47
CA SER A 453 24.85 15.23 -22.15
C SER A 453 23.82 15.93 -21.25
N GLU A 454 22.97 15.15 -20.59
CA GLU A 454 21.98 15.65 -19.64
C GLU A 454 22.65 16.32 -18.43
N LYS A 455 23.71 15.72 -17.89
CA LYS A 455 24.52 16.31 -16.82
C LYS A 455 25.18 17.62 -17.27
N ARG A 456 25.74 17.67 -18.49
CA ARG A 456 26.34 18.88 -19.07
C ARG A 456 25.32 20.00 -19.20
N LEU A 457 24.13 19.70 -19.75
CA LEU A 457 23.01 20.65 -19.85
C LEU A 457 22.63 21.20 -18.48
N ARG A 458 22.48 20.35 -17.46
CA ARG A 458 22.18 20.78 -16.08
C ARG A 458 23.29 21.66 -15.49
N SER A 459 24.56 21.33 -15.75
CA SER A 459 25.70 22.09 -15.25
C SER A 459 26.05 23.35 -16.03
N SER A 460 25.46 23.54 -17.22
CA SER A 460 25.82 24.62 -18.14
C SER A 460 25.39 26.00 -17.68
N GLY A 461 24.47 26.08 -16.71
CA GLY A 461 23.85 27.33 -16.28
C GLY A 461 22.93 27.98 -17.34
N LEU A 462 22.68 27.30 -18.46
CA LEU A 462 21.79 27.80 -19.53
C LEU A 462 20.31 27.72 -19.15
N PHE A 463 19.96 26.89 -18.16
CA PHE A 463 18.58 26.63 -17.73
C PHE A 463 18.46 26.82 -16.23
N LEU A 464 17.31 27.37 -15.79
CA LEU A 464 16.99 27.52 -14.38
C LEU A 464 16.63 26.16 -13.80
N VAL A 465 17.54 25.58 -13.02
CA VAL A 465 17.29 24.37 -12.25
C VAL A 465 16.67 24.78 -10.93
N ASP A 466 15.34 24.92 -10.89
CA ASP A 466 14.64 25.20 -9.65
C ASP A 466 14.29 23.87 -8.95
N PRO A 467 14.90 23.57 -7.78
CA PRO A 467 14.60 22.36 -7.03
C PRO A 467 13.16 22.33 -6.50
N THR A 468 12.47 23.48 -6.46
CA THR A 468 11.08 23.59 -5.98
C THR A 468 10.08 23.30 -7.10
N SER A 469 10.38 23.76 -8.31
CA SER A 469 9.54 23.61 -9.50
C SER A 469 9.83 22.32 -10.28
N GLY A 470 11.01 21.72 -10.07
CA GLY A 470 11.42 20.43 -10.62
C GLY A 470 11.67 20.40 -12.14
N SER A 471 11.69 21.55 -12.81
CA SER A 471 12.00 21.69 -14.24
C SER A 471 13.49 21.48 -14.47
N VAL A 472 13.87 20.25 -14.80
CA VAL A 472 15.24 19.91 -15.22
C VAL A 472 15.27 19.64 -16.72
N PRO A 473 16.33 20.06 -17.43
CA PRO A 473 16.53 19.64 -18.81
C PRO A 473 16.71 18.12 -18.83
N LYS A 474 15.81 17.43 -19.53
CA LYS A 474 15.77 15.96 -19.68
C LYS A 474 15.78 15.62 -21.16
N ILE A 475 16.52 14.57 -21.51
CA ILE A 475 16.51 14.03 -22.88
C ILE A 475 15.56 12.85 -22.88
N VAL A 476 14.43 13.00 -23.56
CA VAL A 476 13.42 11.96 -23.78
C VAL A 476 13.68 11.34 -25.14
N PHE A 477 13.51 10.03 -25.26
CA PHE A 477 13.65 9.32 -26.53
C PHE A 477 12.42 8.47 -26.77
N THR A 478 11.93 8.46 -28.01
CA THR A 478 10.72 7.72 -28.38
C THR A 478 11.08 6.72 -29.48
N PRO A 479 10.75 5.43 -29.32
CA PRO A 479 10.92 4.46 -30.39
C PRO A 479 10.04 4.84 -31.60
N PRO A 480 10.49 4.58 -32.83
CA PRO A 480 9.69 4.83 -34.02
C PRO A 480 8.43 3.98 -33.98
N GLN A 481 7.27 4.57 -34.27
CA GLN A 481 5.98 3.88 -34.17
C GLN A 481 5.70 2.96 -35.37
N SER A 482 6.43 3.11 -36.48
CA SER A 482 6.32 2.27 -37.67
C SER A 482 7.60 2.22 -38.50
N ASP A 483 7.79 1.16 -39.30
CA ASP A 483 8.91 1.04 -40.24
C ASP A 483 8.82 2.03 -41.43
N GLU A 484 7.67 2.69 -41.62
CA GLU A 484 7.46 3.70 -42.67
C GLU A 484 8.16 5.04 -42.36
N ASP A 485 8.35 5.35 -41.08
CA ASP A 485 9.07 6.55 -40.62
C ASP A 485 10.57 6.47 -40.98
N ASP A 486 11.15 5.27 -40.92
CA ASP A 486 12.54 4.99 -41.32
C ASP A 486 12.72 5.11 -42.86
N ALA A 487 11.72 4.72 -43.65
CA ALA A 487 11.76 4.78 -45.11
C ALA A 487 11.62 6.21 -45.66
N GLN A 488 10.81 7.05 -45.00
CA GLN A 488 10.62 8.45 -45.39
C GLN A 488 11.88 9.30 -45.15
N TRP A 489 12.76 8.87 -44.26
CA TRP A 489 14.09 9.44 -44.01
C TRP A 489 15.08 9.18 -45.15
N ALA A 490 15.11 7.96 -45.71
CA ALA A 490 16.05 7.58 -46.77
C ALA A 490 15.77 8.26 -48.13
N ALA A 491 14.53 8.73 -48.37
CA ALA A 491 14.03 9.05 -49.70
C ALA A 491 13.94 10.56 -50.06
N ARG A 492 14.43 11.49 -49.23
CA ARG A 492 14.31 12.93 -49.52
C ARG A 492 15.60 13.56 -50.12
N PRO A 493 15.69 13.77 -51.44
CA PRO A 493 16.71 14.63 -52.01
C PRO A 493 16.40 16.10 -51.69
N SER A 494 17.37 16.82 -51.14
CA SER A 494 17.29 18.27 -50.92
C SER A 494 17.27 19.00 -52.27
N ARG A 495 16.10 19.45 -52.72
CA ARG A 495 15.97 20.43 -53.80
C ARG A 495 15.57 21.77 -53.25
N HIS A 496 16.52 22.58 -52.80
CA HIS A 496 16.36 24.03 -52.70
C HIS A 496 17.47 24.72 -53.51
N ARG A 497 17.07 25.46 -54.54
CA ARG A 497 17.89 26.39 -55.32
C ARG A 497 17.49 27.79 -54.86
N GLY A 498 18.39 28.53 -54.24
CA GLY A 498 18.18 29.94 -53.86
C GLY A 498 19.07 30.34 -52.68
N GLN A 499 19.80 31.44 -52.83
CA GLN A 499 20.95 31.86 -52.03
C GLN A 499 20.63 32.13 -50.54
N SER A 500 21.35 31.47 -49.63
CA SER A 500 21.69 31.92 -48.25
C SER A 500 22.82 31.03 -47.69
N PRO A 501 23.64 31.52 -46.74
CA PRO A 501 24.90 30.88 -46.34
C PRO A 501 24.69 29.52 -45.65
N ASP A 502 25.55 28.55 -45.97
CA ASP A 502 25.46 27.14 -45.57
C ASP A 502 25.27 26.92 -44.05
N PRO A 503 24.36 26.03 -43.61
CA PRO A 503 24.53 25.31 -42.35
C PRO A 503 25.62 24.24 -42.51
N PRO A 504 26.38 23.90 -41.45
CA PRO A 504 27.39 22.85 -41.54
C PRO A 504 26.75 21.51 -41.94
N ARG A 505 27.21 21.00 -43.08
CA ARG A 505 26.82 19.72 -43.67
C ARG A 505 27.20 18.57 -42.73
N PRO A 506 26.26 17.72 -42.27
CA PRO A 506 26.66 16.45 -41.66
C PRO A 506 27.27 15.54 -42.75
N PRO A 507 28.30 14.73 -42.42
CA PRO A 507 28.84 13.77 -43.37
C PRO A 507 27.74 12.78 -43.78
N ALA A 508 27.64 12.50 -45.08
CA ALA A 508 26.71 11.52 -45.63
C ALA A 508 27.03 10.14 -45.04
N GLY A 509 26.15 9.65 -44.16
CA GLY A 509 26.22 8.29 -43.62
C GLY A 509 25.80 7.26 -44.67
N PRO A 510 26.42 6.06 -44.66
CA PRO A 510 26.06 4.99 -45.59
C PRO A 510 24.66 4.44 -45.32
N LEU A 511 24.05 3.91 -46.39
CA LEU A 511 22.78 3.18 -46.39
C LEU A 511 22.77 2.12 -45.27
N THR A 512 21.64 2.02 -44.56
CA THR A 512 21.45 1.10 -43.44
C THR A 512 21.62 -0.35 -43.89
N PRO A 513 22.48 -1.16 -43.23
CA PRO A 513 22.38 -2.61 -43.32
C PRO A 513 21.10 -3.06 -42.60
N SER A 514 20.43 -4.07 -43.15
CA SER A 514 19.19 -4.64 -42.63
C SER A 514 19.32 -5.00 -41.14
N GLY A 515 18.56 -4.31 -40.27
CA GLY A 515 18.46 -4.61 -38.83
C GLY A 515 18.67 -3.44 -37.84
N GLU A 516 18.90 -2.20 -38.29
CA GLU A 516 19.10 -1.02 -37.41
C GLU A 516 17.93 -0.01 -37.52
N ARG A 517 17.43 0.52 -36.38
CA ARG A 517 16.28 1.48 -36.32
C ARG A 517 16.70 2.88 -35.82
N LEU A 518 15.97 3.93 -36.19
CA LEU A 518 16.25 5.31 -35.76
C LEU A 518 15.46 5.70 -34.49
N LEU A 519 16.09 6.39 -33.54
CA LEU A 519 15.45 6.99 -32.36
C LEU A 519 15.39 8.50 -32.46
N SER A 520 14.20 9.08 -32.38
CA SER A 520 14.09 10.52 -32.15
C SER A 520 14.49 10.85 -30.70
N LEU A 521 15.34 11.87 -30.54
CA LEU A 521 15.67 12.45 -29.25
C LEU A 521 14.95 13.78 -29.11
N GLU A 522 14.24 13.98 -28.01
CA GLU A 522 13.61 15.25 -27.66
C GLU A 522 14.24 15.78 -26.37
N VAL A 523 14.80 17.00 -26.41
CA VAL A 523 15.25 17.68 -25.20
C VAL A 523 14.08 18.50 -24.67
N VAL A 524 13.58 18.16 -23.48
CA VAL A 524 12.38 18.77 -22.88
C VAL A 524 12.69 19.20 -21.45
N GLU A 525 12.15 20.34 -21.03
CA GLU A 525 11.98 20.64 -19.62
C GLU A 525 10.76 19.90 -19.08
N THR A 526 11.02 18.81 -18.35
CA THR A 526 9.99 17.98 -17.72
C THR A 526 9.71 18.45 -16.29
N PRO A 527 8.43 18.54 -15.86
CA PRO A 527 8.10 18.70 -14.44
C PRO A 527 8.61 17.49 -13.62
N PRO A 528 8.70 17.60 -12.28
CA PRO A 528 9.21 16.52 -11.45
C PRO A 528 8.35 15.26 -11.63
N ASP A 529 9.01 14.10 -11.73
CA ASP A 529 8.37 12.80 -11.95
C ASP A 529 7.20 12.62 -10.96
N ALA A 530 5.97 12.61 -11.48
CA ALA A 530 4.83 12.15 -10.72
C ALA A 530 5.02 10.64 -10.42
N PRO A 531 4.75 10.16 -9.19
CA PRO A 531 4.78 8.73 -8.93
C PRO A 531 3.78 8.05 -9.89
N ALA A 532 4.21 6.94 -10.49
CA ALA A 532 3.41 6.15 -11.42
C ALA A 532 1.99 5.96 -10.89
N GLU A 533 1.00 6.54 -11.58
CA GLU A 533 -0.40 6.19 -11.38
C GLU A 533 -0.54 4.71 -11.71
N ALA A 534 -0.84 3.92 -10.67
CA ALA A 534 -1.31 2.57 -10.82
C ALA A 534 -2.63 2.62 -11.59
N ASP A 535 -2.61 2.04 -12.77
CA ASP A 535 -3.79 1.76 -13.59
C ASP A 535 -4.72 0.84 -12.79
N ALA A 536 -5.75 1.43 -12.17
CA ALA A 536 -6.87 0.71 -11.60
C ALA A 536 -7.94 0.66 -12.68
N GLY A 537 -7.96 -0.45 -13.42
CA GLY A 537 -9.03 -0.80 -14.34
C GLY A 537 -10.35 -1.05 -13.60
N ASP A 538 -11.41 -0.51 -14.20
CA ASP A 538 -12.83 -0.64 -13.90
C ASP A 538 -13.33 -2.10 -13.93
#